data_AF-A0A7V2W5F9-F1
#
_entry.id   AF-A0A7V2W5F9-F1
#
_cell.length_a   1.000
_cell.length_b   1.000
_cell.length_c   1.000
_cell.angle_alpha   90.00
_cell.angle_beta   90.00
_cell.angle_gamma   90.00
#
_symmetry.space_group_name_H-M   'P 1'
#
loop_
_entity.id
_entity.type
_entity.pdbx_description
1 polymer ?
#
loop_
_entity_poly.entity_id
_entity_poly.type
_entity_poly.pdbx_seq_one_letter_code
_entity_poly.pdbx_strand_id
1 'polypeptide(L)'
;MRTISVFEDMEPTYAELSDALIKLGFEDKNTAESFRFYNKKHDLMILLPSKKLHQRLDAGRFGAISSQIEHFGIIRHIDDLGKMIKLRRLATETTLS
;
A
#
# COMPACT_ATOMS: atom_id res chain seq x y z
N MET A 1 1.81 19.77 -3.66
CA MET A 1 1.61 18.35 -3.30
C MET A 1 0.33 18.27 -2.48
N ARG A 2 -0.65 17.44 -2.85
CA ARG A 2 -1.79 17.14 -1.97
C ARG A 2 -1.33 16.09 -0.96
N THR A 3 -1.41 16.41 0.33
CA THR A 3 -1.23 15.44 1.40
C THR A 3 -2.45 14.51 1.38
N ILE A 4 -2.22 13.20 1.36
CA ILE A 4 -3.29 12.19 1.42
C ILE A 4 -3.90 12.26 2.81
N SER A 5 -5.20 12.50 2.92
CA SER A 5 -5.86 12.75 4.23
C SER A 5 -5.66 11.59 5.21
N VAL A 6 -5.56 10.36 4.70
CA VAL A 6 -5.33 9.17 5.56
C VAL A 6 -3.91 9.15 6.13
N PHE A 7 -2.96 9.76 5.44
CA PHE A 7 -1.59 9.86 5.94
C PHE A 7 -1.48 10.85 7.10
N GLU A 8 -2.35 11.86 7.17
CA GLU A 8 -2.42 12.80 8.29
C GLU A 8 -2.85 12.11 9.59
N ASP A 9 -3.71 11.09 9.48
CA ASP A 9 -4.20 10.30 10.62
C ASP A 9 -3.29 9.11 10.97
N MET A 10 -2.63 8.50 9.99
CA MET A 10 -1.79 7.33 10.20
C MET A 10 -0.67 7.20 9.17
N GLU A 11 0.53 6.89 9.64
CA GLU A 11 1.63 6.46 8.80
C GLU A 11 1.55 4.92 8.59
N PRO A 12 1.29 4.43 7.37
CA PRO A 12 1.27 3.00 7.09
C PRO A 12 2.68 2.42 7.03
N THR A 13 2.82 1.14 7.38
CA THR A 13 4.06 0.38 7.25
C THR A 13 4.18 -0.30 5.88
N TYR A 14 5.39 -0.75 5.51
CA TYR A 14 5.59 -1.50 4.28
C TYR A 14 4.84 -2.84 4.28
N ALA A 15 4.70 -3.47 5.44
CA ALA A 15 3.89 -4.67 5.59
C ALA A 15 2.41 -4.41 5.28
N GLU A 16 1.83 -3.34 5.84
CA GLU A 16 0.44 -2.97 5.59
C GLU A 16 0.19 -2.61 4.13
N LEU A 17 1.14 -1.93 3.48
CA LEU A 17 1.06 -1.64 2.06
C LEU A 17 1.14 -2.92 1.21
N SER A 18 2.09 -3.82 1.49
CA SER A 18 2.20 -5.12 0.81
C SER A 18 0.89 -5.90 0.89
N ASP A 19 0.30 -5.95 2.08
CA ASP A 19 -0.98 -6.59 2.34
C ASP A 19 -2.14 -5.97 1.54
N ALA A 20 -2.15 -4.64 1.42
CA ALA A 20 -3.13 -3.93 0.61
C ALA A 20 -2.95 -4.21 -0.89
N LEU A 21 -1.71 -4.25 -1.39
CA LEU A 21 -1.38 -4.59 -2.78
C LEU A 21 -1.87 -5.99 -3.14
N ILE A 22 -1.65 -6.98 -2.27
CA ILE A 22 -2.15 -8.35 -2.47
C ILE A 22 -3.69 -8.36 -2.57
N LYS A 23 -4.38 -7.59 -1.72
CA LYS A 23 -5.85 -7.46 -1.77
C LYS A 23 -6.35 -6.77 -3.04
N LEU A 24 -5.53 -5.92 -3.66
CA LEU A 24 -5.81 -5.28 -4.95
C LEU A 24 -5.44 -6.17 -6.16
N GLY A 25 -5.07 -7.43 -5.93
CA GLY A 25 -4.77 -8.39 -6.99
C GLY A 25 -3.35 -8.27 -7.56
N PHE A 26 -2.44 -7.62 -6.83
CA PHE A 26 -1.01 -7.73 -7.14
C PHE A 26 -0.47 -9.08 -6.66
N GLU A 27 0.31 -9.72 -7.51
CA GLU A 27 1.04 -10.93 -7.17
C GLU A 27 2.44 -10.56 -6.67
N ASP A 28 2.84 -11.11 -5.53
CA ASP A 28 4.22 -10.99 -5.05
C ASP A 28 5.14 -11.94 -5.84
N LYS A 29 6.07 -11.35 -6.59
CA LYS A 29 7.15 -12.06 -7.30
C LYS A 29 8.44 -11.97 -6.49
N ASN A 30 8.35 -12.35 -5.22
CA ASN A 30 9.35 -12.17 -4.18
C ASN A 30 10.76 -12.53 -4.66
N THR A 31 11.72 -11.63 -4.39
CA THR A 31 13.14 -11.83 -4.64
C THR A 31 13.92 -11.58 -3.35
N ALA A 32 15.14 -12.14 -3.23
CA ALA A 32 15.95 -12.02 -2.00
C ALA A 32 16.17 -10.58 -1.50
N GLU A 33 16.09 -9.57 -2.38
CA GLU A 33 16.42 -8.17 -2.08
C GLU A 33 15.23 -7.20 -2.15
N SER A 34 14.12 -7.60 -2.79
CA SER A 34 12.96 -6.72 -3.00
C SER A 34 11.67 -7.51 -3.15
N PHE A 35 10.58 -6.98 -2.58
CA PHE A 35 9.24 -7.42 -2.93
C PHE A 35 8.82 -6.73 -4.22
N ARG A 36 8.44 -7.53 -5.21
CA ARG A 36 7.97 -7.06 -6.52
C ARG A 36 6.50 -7.41 -6.64
N PHE A 37 5.64 -6.41 -6.51
CA PHE A 37 4.20 -6.59 -6.64
C PHE A 37 3.81 -6.30 -8.08
N TYR A 38 3.32 -7.30 -8.80
CA TYR A 38 2.90 -7.16 -10.20
C TYR A 38 1.41 -7.39 -10.35
N ASN A 39 0.71 -6.42 -10.94
CA ASN A 39 -0.68 -6.56 -11.34
C ASN A 39 -0.75 -6.80 -12.85
N LYS A 40 -0.94 -8.07 -13.24
CA LYS A 40 -0.97 -8.50 -14.65
C LYS A 40 -2.10 -7.87 -15.45
N LYS A 41 -3.25 -7.60 -14.81
CA LYS A 41 -4.43 -7.04 -15.50
C LYS A 41 -4.18 -5.60 -15.95
N HIS A 42 -3.42 -4.85 -15.15
CA HIS A 42 -3.16 -3.43 -15.37
C HIS A 42 -1.72 -3.14 -15.85
N ASP A 43 -0.90 -4.19 -16.05
CA ASP A 43 0.52 -4.07 -16.43
C ASP A 43 1.31 -3.09 -15.54
N LEU A 44 1.09 -3.18 -14.22
CA LEU A 44 1.72 -2.31 -13.23
C LEU A 44 2.59 -3.10 -12.27
N MET A 45 3.82 -2.62 -12.05
CA MET A 45 4.75 -3.16 -11.06
C MET A 45 5.06 -2.13 -9.97
N ILE A 46 4.93 -2.53 -8.71
CA ILE A 46 5.32 -1.75 -7.53
C ILE A 46 6.46 -2.45 -6.81
N LEU A 47 7.53 -1.70 -6.53
CA LEU A 47 8.74 -2.21 -5.87
C LEU A 47 8.79 -1.73 -4.43
N LEU A 48 8.78 -2.68 -3.48
CA LEU A 48 8.92 -2.41 -2.05
C LEU A 48 10.22 -3.04 -1.50
N PRO A 49 10.95 -2.34 -0.62
CA PRO A 49 12.15 -2.87 0.03
C PRO A 49 11.80 -3.99 1.02
N SER A 50 12.42 -5.17 0.87
CA SER A 50 12.08 -6.33 1.71
C SER A 50 12.55 -6.22 3.16
N LYS A 51 13.71 -5.57 3.38
CA LYS A 51 14.31 -5.39 4.72
C LYS A 51 13.59 -4.39 5.62
N LYS A 52 12.48 -3.78 5.15
CA LYS A 52 11.82 -2.64 5.81
C LYS A 52 10.35 -2.88 6.13
N LEU A 53 9.88 -4.13 6.18
CA LEU A 53 8.46 -4.47 6.37
C LEU A 53 7.79 -3.72 7.54
N HIS A 54 8.43 -3.67 8.71
CA HIS A 54 7.87 -2.99 9.89
C HIS A 54 8.15 -1.48 9.94
N GLN A 55 8.93 -0.95 8.99
CA GLN A 55 9.19 0.48 8.91
C GLN A 55 7.95 1.21 8.36
N ARG A 56 7.69 2.40 8.90
CA ARG A 56 6.69 3.32 8.34
C ARG A 56 7.13 3.86 6.98
N LEU A 57 6.19 4.01 6.06
CA LEU A 57 6.40 4.74 4.81
C LEU A 57 6.38 6.23 5.09
N ASP A 58 7.13 6.99 4.30
CA ASP A 58 6.98 8.43 4.21
C ASP A 58 5.80 8.82 3.30
N ALA A 59 5.25 10.02 3.54
CA ALA A 59 4.07 10.53 2.82
C ALA A 59 4.29 10.62 1.31
N GLY A 60 5.50 11.01 0.90
CA GLY A 60 5.86 11.19 -0.51
C GLY A 60 5.82 9.87 -1.25
N ARG A 61 6.44 8.83 -0.68
CA ARG A 61 6.46 7.48 -1.26
C ARG A 61 5.08 6.85 -1.28
N PHE A 62 4.33 6.93 -0.17
CA PHE A 62 2.98 6.40 -0.13
C PHE A 62 2.10 7.09 -1.18
N GLY A 63 2.19 8.43 -1.29
CA GLY A 63 1.40 9.16 -2.28
C GLY A 63 1.78 8.92 -3.72
N ALA A 64 3.06 8.73 -4.03
CA ALA A 64 3.49 8.32 -5.36
C ALA A 64 2.89 6.97 -5.76
N ILE A 65 2.90 5.99 -4.85
CA ILE A 65 2.33 4.65 -5.09
C ILE A 65 0.81 4.74 -5.26
N SER A 66 0.11 5.42 -4.36
CA SER A 66 -1.35 5.61 -4.45
C SER A 66 -1.76 6.28 -5.77
N SER A 67 -1.02 7.31 -6.19
CA SER A 67 -1.28 8.01 -7.46
C SER A 67 -1.06 7.12 -8.68
N GLN A 68 -0.02 6.27 -8.67
CA GLN A 68 0.18 5.28 -9.75
C GLN A 68 -0.98 4.28 -9.80
N ILE A 69 -1.39 3.72 -8.66
CA ILE A 69 -2.47 2.74 -8.60
C ILE A 69 -3.81 3.34 -9.07
N GLU A 70 -4.09 4.61 -8.72
CA GLU A 70 -5.25 5.36 -9.22
C GLU A 70 -5.17 5.59 -10.74
N HIS A 71 -4.02 6.03 -11.24
CA HIS A 71 -3.81 6.30 -12.67
C HIS A 71 -4.11 5.08 -13.56
N PHE A 72 -3.76 3.88 -13.08
CA PHE A 72 -4.05 2.61 -13.77
C PHE A 72 -5.49 2.10 -13.54
N GLY A 73 -6.32 2.83 -12.81
CA GLY A 73 -7.72 2.52 -12.55
C GLY A 73 -7.94 1.35 -11.59
N ILE A 74 -6.93 1.00 -10.77
CA ILE A 74 -7.02 -0.10 -9.80
C ILE A 74 -7.80 0.36 -8.55
N ILE A 75 -7.64 1.63 -8.17
CA ILE A 75 -8.47 2.31 -7.16
C ILE A 75 -9.11 3.55 -7.80
N ARG A 76 -10.18 4.08 -7.18
CA ARG A 76 -10.92 5.23 -7.72
C ARG A 76 -10.38 6.57 -7.25
N HIS A 77 -9.89 6.61 -6.01
CA HIS A 77 -9.32 7.80 -5.40
C HIS A 77 -7.99 7.46 -4.73
N ILE A 78 -7.02 8.38 -4.79
CA ILE A 78 -5.72 8.27 -4.10
C ILE A 78 -5.88 7.86 -2.62
N ASP A 79 -6.89 8.40 -1.93
CA ASP A 79 -7.13 8.12 -0.51
C ASP A 79 -7.68 6.70 -0.23
N ASP A 80 -8.20 6.00 -1.24
CA ASP A 80 -8.83 4.69 -1.05
C ASP A 80 -7.83 3.64 -0.54
N LEU A 81 -6.58 3.69 -1.02
CA LEU A 81 -5.52 2.81 -0.53
C LEU A 81 -5.26 3.02 0.97
N GLY A 82 -5.23 4.28 1.41
CA GLY A 82 -5.09 4.62 2.82
C GLY A 82 -6.28 4.11 3.64
N LYS A 83 -7.50 4.34 3.17
CA LYS A 83 -8.72 3.88 3.86
C LYS A 83 -8.74 2.36 4.02
N MET A 84 -8.33 1.61 3.00
CA MET A 84 -8.21 0.15 3.07
C MET A 84 -7.25 -0.29 4.18
N ILE A 85 -6.09 0.36 4.30
CA ILE A 85 -5.11 0.06 5.35
C ILE A 85 -5.70 0.41 6.74
N LYS A 86 -6.30 1.59 6.89
CA LYS A 86 -6.93 2.05 8.14
C LYS A 86 -8.01 1.07 8.63
N LEU A 87 -8.90 0.66 7.74
CA LEU A 87 -9.97 -0.30 8.05
C LEU A 87 -9.40 -1.65 8.53
N ARG A 88 -8.32 -2.13 7.91
CA ARG A 88 -7.70 -3.40 8.30
C ARG A 88 -7.00 -3.34 9.66
N ARG A 89 -6.37 -2.20 9.97
CA ARG A 89 -5.75 -1.97 11.29
C ARG A 89 -6.81 -2.00 12.40
N LEU A 90 -7.91 -1.26 12.22
CA LEU A 90 -9.03 -1.22 13.17
C LEU A 90 -9.64 -2.60 13.41
N ALA A 91 -9.79 -3.42 12.36
CA ALA A 91 -10.30 -4.78 12.49
C ALA A 91 -9.36 -5.67 13.32
N THR A 92 -8.05 -5.50 13.19
CA THR A 92 -7.04 -6.28 13.93
C THR A 92 -7.02 -5.88 15.41
N GLU A 93 -7.12 -4.58 15.71
CA GLU A 93 -7.17 -4.05 17.08
C GLU A 93 -8.44 -4.52 17.83
N THR A 94 -9.58 -4.59 17.14
CA THR A 94 -10.85 -5.06 17.71
C THR A 94 -10.83 -6.55 18.06
N THR A 95 -10.02 -7.36 17.37
CA THR A 95 -9.96 -8.83 17.60
C THR A 95 -9.00 -9.20 18.74
N LEU A 96 -8.14 -8.26 19.15
CA LEU A 96 -7.15 -8.42 20.23
C LEU A 96 -7.57 -7.73 21.54
N SER A 97 -8.75 -7.08 21.54
CA SER A 97 -9.36 -6.42 22.69
C SER A 97 -10.45 -7.29 23.30
#